data_AF-A0A6N4ULT1-F1
#
_entry.id   AF-A0A6N4ULT1-F1
#
_cell.length_a   1.000
_cell.length_b   1.000
_cell.length_c   1.000
_cell.angle_alpha   90.00
_cell.angle_beta   90.00
_cell.angle_gamma   90.00
#
_symmetry.space_group_name_H-M   'P 1'
#
loop_
_entity.id
_entity.type
_entity.pdbx_description
1 polymer ?
#
loop_
_entity_poly.entity_id
_entity_poly.type
_entity_poly.pdbx_seq_one_letter_code
_entity_poly.pdbx_strand_id
1 'polypeptide(L)' 'MSVLPELLTPEETADWLGMSVDSLSQNRYLRNEHSIPHVKIGGRVRYLKDDLIEYVKKNRRVSNGA' A
#
# COMPACT_ATOMS: atom_id res chain seq x y z
N MET A 1 -23.91 -10.38 4.12
CA MET A 1 -23.13 -10.41 2.86
C MET A 1 -21.67 -10.32 3.23
N SER A 2 -20.86 -11.32 2.88
CA SER A 2 -19.40 -11.21 3.02
C SER A 2 -18.90 -10.34 1.87
N VAL A 3 -18.55 -9.10 2.17
CA VAL A 3 -17.91 -8.20 1.20
C VAL A 3 -16.48 -8.68 1.04
N LEU A 4 -16.08 -9.02 -0.18
CA LEU A 4 -14.70 -9.39 -0.47
C LEU A 4 -13.81 -8.15 -0.38
N PRO A 5 -12.58 -8.26 0.14
CA PRO A 5 -11.65 -7.14 0.20
C PRO A 5 -11.30 -6.66 -1.21
N GLU A 6 -11.21 -5.34 -1.37
CA GLU A 6 -10.89 -4.69 -2.63
C GLU A 6 -9.39 -4.83 -2.93
N LEU A 7 -9.07 -5.34 -4.13
CA LEU A 7 -7.70 -5.56 -4.59
C LEU A 7 -7.33 -4.52 -5.65
N LEU A 8 -6.41 -3.63 -5.30
CA LEU A 8 -5.93 -2.56 -6.16
C LEU A 8 -4.72 -3.00 -7.00
N THR A 9 -4.58 -2.45 -8.20
CA THR A 9 -3.37 -2.55 -9.02
C THR A 9 -2.27 -1.62 -8.49
N PRO A 10 -1.01 -1.79 -8.95
CA PRO A 10 0.06 -0.84 -8.63
C PRO A 10 -0.27 0.61 -9.03
N GLU A 11 -0.94 0.82 -10.16
CA GLU A 11 -1.33 2.14 -10.65
C GLU A 11 -2.37 2.79 -9.75
N GLU A 12 -3.44 2.06 -9.40
CA GLU A 12 -4.48 2.54 -8.47
C GLU A 12 -3.92 2.82 -7.08
N THR A 13 -3.01 1.98 -6.60
CA THR A 13 -2.36 2.16 -5.29
C THR A 13 -1.44 3.37 -5.30
N ALA A 14 -0.67 3.57 -6.36
CA ALA A 14 0.23 4.71 -6.52
C ALA A 14 -0.54 6.03 -6.55
N ASP A 15 -1.63 6.07 -7.32
CA ASP A 15 -2.57 7.21 -7.37
C ASP A 15 -3.18 7.49 -5.99
N TRP A 16 -3.70 6.45 -5.32
CA TRP A 16 -4.30 6.59 -3.98
C TRP A 16 -3.30 7.09 -2.93
N LEU A 17 -2.05 6.63 -2.97
CA LEU A 17 -0.99 7.07 -2.06
C LEU A 17 -0.35 8.41 -2.45
N GLY A 18 -0.68 8.95 -3.63
CA GLY A 18 -0.07 10.18 -4.16
C GLY A 18 1.42 10.04 -4.49
N MET A 19 1.84 8.89 -5.04
CA MET A 19 3.21 8.63 -5.48
C MET A 19 3.29 8.03 -6.87
N SER A 20 4.49 7.97 -7.45
CA SER A 20 4.69 7.29 -8.74
C SER A 20 4.70 5.77 -8.59
N VAL A 21 4.28 5.07 -9.65
CA VAL A 21 4.35 3.60 -9.73
C VAL A 21 5.79 3.10 -9.57
N ASP A 22 6.78 3.84 -10.08
CA ASP A 22 8.19 3.51 -9.93
C ASP A 22 8.64 3.61 -8.47
N SER A 23 8.27 4.67 -7.77
CA SER A 23 8.52 4.81 -6.32
C SER A 23 7.88 3.67 -5.53
N LEU A 24 6.65 3.29 -5.87
CA LEU A 24 5.96 2.16 -5.27
C LEU A 24 6.68 0.82 -5.56
N SER A 25 7.20 0.66 -6.77
CA SER A 25 7.97 -0.52 -7.18
C SER A 25 9.28 -0.65 -6.42
N GLN A 26 10.02 0.45 -6.29
CA GLN A 26 11.26 0.50 -5.50
C GLN A 26 10.98 0.24 -4.02
N ASN A 27 9.94 0.87 -3.45
CA ASN A 27 9.54 0.65 -2.06
C ASN A 27 9.25 -0.83 -1.78
N ARG A 28 8.51 -1.50 -2.67
CA ARG A 28 8.22 -2.94 -2.57
C ARG A 28 9.49 -3.81 -2.66
N TYR A 29 10.49 -3.40 -3.44
CA TYR A 29 11.73 -4.14 -3.61
C TYR A 29 12.58 -4.17 -2.34
N LEU A 30 12.49 -3.14 -1.49
CA LEU A 30 13.22 -3.06 -0.21
C LEU A 30 12.86 -4.19 0.77
N ARG A 31 11.65 -4.78 0.65
CA ARG A 31 11.19 -5.96 1.42
C ARG A 31 11.49 -5.88 2.92
N ASN A 32 11.28 -4.71 3.52
CA ASN A 32 11.48 -4.48 4.94
C ASN A 32 10.15 -4.10 5.62
N GLU A 33 10.18 -3.90 6.93
CA GLU A 33 9.00 -3.53 7.74
C GLU A 33 8.34 -2.17 7.37
N HIS A 34 9.03 -1.35 6.58
CA HIS A 34 8.53 -0.07 6.08
C HIS A 34 7.99 -0.16 4.64
N SER A 35 8.21 -1.28 3.95
CA SER A 35 7.66 -1.50 2.62
C SER A 35 6.14 -1.58 2.68
N ILE A 36 5.48 -1.06 1.65
CA ILE A 36 4.04 -1.04 1.52
C ILE A 36 3.57 -2.50 1.35
N PRO A 37 2.61 -2.96 2.18
CA PRO A 37 2.13 -4.33 2.14
C PRO A 37 1.53 -4.64 0.77
N HIS A 38 1.87 -5.80 0.20
CA HIS A 38 1.40 -6.24 -1.10
C HIS A 38 1.27 -7.75 -1.12
N VAL A 39 0.41 -8.25 -2.01
CA VAL A 39 0.24 -9.68 -2.27
C VAL A 39 0.65 -10.02 -3.70
N LYS A 40 1.15 -11.23 -3.90
CA LYS A 40 1.42 -11.80 -5.22
C LYS A 40 0.38 -12.85 -5.55
N ILE A 41 -0.43 -12.60 -6.57
CA ILE A 41 -1.49 -13.51 -7.03
C ILE A 41 -1.19 -13.87 -8.50
N GLY A 42 -0.86 -15.13 -8.76
CA GLY A 42 -0.54 -15.59 -10.13
C GLY A 42 0.58 -14.78 -10.81
N GLY A 43 1.59 -14.38 -10.04
CA GLY A 43 2.72 -13.55 -10.51
C GLY A 43 2.44 -12.05 -10.60
N ARG A 44 1.19 -11.60 -10.43
CA ARG A 44 0.81 -10.18 -10.43
C ARG A 44 0.85 -9.61 -9.01
N VAL A 45 1.37 -8.40 -8.87
CA VAL A 45 1.33 -7.64 -7.61
C VAL A 45 -0.04 -6.99 -7.47
N ARG A 46 -0.65 -7.14 -6.29
CA ARG A 46 -1.89 -6.47 -5.88
C ARG A 46 -1.75 -5.94 -4.46
N TYR A 47 -2.62 -5.01 -4.12
CA TYR A 47 -2.66 -4.37 -2.81
C TYR A 47 -4.06 -4.52 -2.24
N LEU A 48 -4.19 -5.06 -1.03
CA LEU A 48 -5.47 -5.05 -0.34
C LEU A 48 -5.72 -3.64 0.17
N LYS A 49 -6.88 -3.08 -0.14
CA LYS A 49 -7.25 -1.74 0.32
C LYS A 49 -7.22 -1.64 1.85
N ASP A 50 -7.64 -2.68 2.55
CA ASP A 50 -7.63 -2.71 4.01
C ASP A 50 -6.19 -2.64 4.57
N ASP A 51 -5.25 -3.38 3.98
CA ASP A 51 -3.83 -3.35 4.37
C ASP A 51 -3.20 -1.97 4.13
N LEU A 52 -3.58 -1.32 3.03
CA LEU A 52 -3.13 0.05 2.72
C LEU A 52 -3.67 1.07 3.72
N ILE A 53 -4.94 0.95 4.11
CA ILE A 53 -5.54 1.80 5.14
C ILE A 53 -4.80 1.63 6.47
N GLU A 54 -4.53 0.39 6.88
CA GLU A 54 -3.78 0.11 8.11
C GLU A 54 -2.33 0.60 8.03
N TYR A 55 -1.69 0.46 6.86
CA TYR A 55 -0.36 1.02 6.62
C TYR A 55 -0.35 2.54 6.80
N VAL A 56 -1.31 3.26 6.21
CA VAL A 56 -1.41 4.72 6.35
C VAL A 56 -1.67 5.11 7.80
N LYS A 57 -2.57 4.41 8.52
CA LYS A 57 -2.82 4.63 9.95
C LYS A 57 -1.55 4.44 10.78
N LYS A 58 -0.80 3.36 10.54
CA LYS A 58 0.46 3.06 11.23
C LYS A 58 1.52 4.15 11.00
N ASN A 59 1.57 4.72 9.80
CA ASN A 59 2.54 5.76 9.44
C ASN A 59 2.04 7.19 9.72
N ARG A 60 0.82 7.35 10.21
CA ARG A 60 0.26 8.64 10.60
C ARG A 60 1.04 9.20 11.78
N ARG A 61 1.84 10.24 11.53
CA ARG A 61 2.46 11.04 12.60
C ARG A 61 1.51 12.15 13.01
N VAL A 62 1.09 12.16 14.27
CA VAL A 62 0.42 13.33 14.84
C VAL A 62 1.52 14.35 15.12
N SER A 63 1.57 15.41 14.33
CA SER A 63 2.35 16.60 14.71
C SER A 63 1.65 17.22 15.90
N ASN A 64 2.15 16.94 17.11
CA ASN A 64 1.91 17.84 18.23
C ASN A 64 2.86 19.00 17.99
N GLY A 65 2.32 20.12 17.52
CA GLY A 65 3.08 21.36 17.36
C GLY A 65 3.78 21.70 18.68
N ALA A 66 5.11 21.70 18.63
CA ALA A 66 5.99 22.29 19.62
C ALA A 66 6.60 23.54 19.00
#